data_AF-A0A6G3LLR2-F1
#
_entry.id   AF-A0A6G3LLR2-F1
#
_cell.length_a   1.000
_cell.length_b   1.000
_cell.length_c   1.000
_cell.angle_alpha   90.00
_cell.angle_beta   90.00
_cell.angle_gamma   90.00
#
_symmetry.space_group_name_H-M   'P 1'
#
loop_
_entity.id
_entity.type
_entity.pdbx_description
1 polymer ?
#
loop_
_entity_poly.entity_id
_entity_poly.type
_entity_poly.pdbx_seq_one_letter_code
_entity_poly.pdbx_strand_id
1 'polypeptide(L)'
;MPEAFLLKGTPTNLSWSLIDMKNKKTPLLRDKPDNWIIWGVNQKFAWFIKQLENSEIFIYVTKSEATPGGLAIYGIAREILQLTEKYWPQGEKWVPFLLEIKAAAPGVLEHPEDPKQWKLIPKAKLQEKGIKIMRGPQKLKPEQAKMLREIFPQRTRAGHEDVKGWLREVGELLGYHVVIEYESEGYRFDVAWWGSERDFKGGKRPAAVFEVQRSGSLVEALARLKHALDKWNINGLYLVVTDEEDVDKARRLVEPHLKGSFHELMGRVRVRTAKMIEEVRDALVRYRDEVRELSTLRD
;
A
#
# COMPACT_ATOMS: atom_id res chain seq x y z
N MET A 1 -17.28 12.37 16.46
CA MET A 1 -15.93 11.98 16.01
C MET A 1 -15.56 10.68 16.71
N PRO A 2 -14.95 9.70 16.01
CA PRO A 2 -14.47 8.49 16.67
C PRO A 2 -13.49 8.84 17.79
N GLU A 3 -13.52 8.07 18.86
CA GLU A 3 -12.57 8.25 19.94
C GLU A 3 -11.17 7.84 19.49
N ALA A 4 -10.13 8.48 20.03
CA ALA A 4 -8.76 8.22 19.64
C ALA A 4 -7.90 7.89 20.86
N PHE A 5 -7.05 6.88 20.72
CA PHE A 5 -6.22 6.37 21.80
C PHE A 5 -4.79 6.09 21.35
N LEU A 6 -3.84 6.39 22.23
CA LEU A 6 -2.46 5.98 22.11
C LEU A 6 -2.21 4.79 23.04
N LEU A 7 -1.74 3.68 22.46
CA LEU A 7 -1.37 2.46 23.14
C LEU A 7 0.13 2.25 23.09
N LYS A 8 0.66 1.52 24.07
CA LYS A 8 2.07 1.13 24.11
C LYS A 8 2.24 -0.35 23.85
N GLY A 9 3.25 -0.68 23.04
CA GLY A 9 3.64 -2.05 22.73
C GLY A 9 5.14 -2.25 22.82
N THR A 10 5.56 -3.50 22.99
CA THR A 10 6.97 -3.88 22.77
C THR A 10 7.20 -4.14 21.29
N PRO A 11 8.42 -3.94 20.77
CA PRO A 11 8.75 -4.26 19.38
C PRO A 11 8.54 -5.75 19.09
N THR A 12 8.84 -6.63 20.05
CA THR A 12 8.61 -8.08 19.95
C THR A 12 7.14 -8.42 19.71
N ASN A 13 6.22 -7.85 20.49
CA ASN A 13 4.80 -8.13 20.32
C ASN A 13 4.26 -7.54 19.02
N LEU A 14 4.72 -6.34 18.62
CA LEU A 14 4.31 -5.74 17.35
C LEU A 14 4.81 -6.55 16.15
N SER A 15 6.09 -6.95 16.18
CA SER A 15 6.69 -7.82 15.17
C SER A 15 5.91 -9.13 15.04
N TRP A 16 5.56 -9.77 16.16
CA TRP A 16 4.75 -10.98 16.18
C TRP A 16 3.40 -10.80 15.48
N SER A 17 2.64 -9.77 15.85
CA SER A 17 1.35 -9.45 15.24
C SER A 17 1.45 -9.17 13.74
N LEU A 18 2.51 -8.50 13.30
CA LEU A 18 2.75 -8.18 11.89
C LEU A 18 3.18 -9.40 11.06
N ILE A 19 4.05 -10.24 11.62
CA ILE A 19 4.45 -11.53 11.01
C ILE A 19 3.24 -12.44 10.85
N ASP A 20 2.36 -12.47 11.84
CA ASP A 20 1.12 -13.25 11.77
C ASP A 20 0.15 -12.69 10.72
N MET A 21 -0.01 -11.36 10.63
CA MET A 21 -0.77 -10.74 9.53
C MET A 21 -0.20 -11.11 8.15
N LYS A 22 1.12 -11.02 7.96
CA LYS A 22 1.80 -11.32 6.69
C LYS A 22 1.67 -12.79 6.29
N ASN A 23 1.74 -13.70 7.26
CA ASN A 23 1.77 -15.14 7.00
C ASN A 23 0.43 -15.86 7.28
N LYS A 24 -0.56 -15.17 7.82
CA LYS A 24 -1.88 -15.69 8.21
C LYS A 24 -1.78 -16.97 9.06
N LYS A 25 -0.87 -17.00 10.04
CA LYS A 25 -0.62 -18.21 10.84
C LYS A 25 -1.84 -18.55 11.70
N THR A 26 -2.42 -17.54 12.35
CA THR A 26 -3.60 -17.73 13.19
C THR A 26 -4.88 -17.88 12.35
N PRO A 27 -5.81 -18.80 12.72
CA PRO A 27 -7.12 -18.88 12.10
C PRO A 27 -7.90 -17.56 12.15
N LEU A 28 -7.67 -16.75 13.18
CA LEU A 28 -8.35 -15.46 13.42
C LEU A 28 -8.11 -14.40 12.33
N LEU A 29 -7.09 -14.58 11.47
CA LEU A 29 -6.75 -13.64 10.40
C LEU A 29 -6.97 -14.20 8.98
N ARG A 30 -7.31 -15.49 8.82
CA ARG A 30 -7.36 -16.17 7.51
C ARG A 30 -8.36 -15.54 6.53
N ASP A 31 -9.50 -15.07 7.04
CA ASP A 31 -10.57 -14.42 6.29
C ASP A 31 -10.47 -12.89 6.32
N LYS A 32 -9.50 -12.33 7.03
CA LYS A 32 -9.36 -10.88 7.23
C LYS A 32 -8.45 -10.25 6.16
N PRO A 33 -8.63 -8.97 5.84
CA PRO A 33 -7.72 -8.23 4.95
C PRO A 33 -6.26 -8.23 5.44
N ASP A 34 -5.30 -7.95 4.55
CA ASP A 34 -3.85 -8.06 4.84
C ASP A 34 -3.26 -6.82 5.48
N ASN A 35 -4.13 -5.89 5.86
CA ASN A 35 -3.80 -4.77 6.72
C ASN A 35 -4.41 -4.94 8.12
N TRP A 36 -4.92 -6.13 8.48
CA TRP A 36 -5.48 -6.38 9.81
C TRP A 36 -4.49 -7.16 10.67
N ILE A 37 -4.17 -6.62 11.84
CA ILE A 37 -3.40 -7.32 12.87
C ILE A 37 -4.26 -7.63 14.08
N ILE A 38 -3.84 -8.61 14.88
CA ILE A 38 -4.33 -8.76 16.24
C ILE A 38 -3.48 -7.87 17.15
N TRP A 39 -4.14 -6.99 17.90
CA TRP A 39 -3.51 -6.23 18.97
C TRP A 39 -4.20 -6.48 20.30
N GLY A 40 -3.56 -6.09 21.41
CA GLY A 40 -4.02 -6.45 22.75
C GLY A 40 -3.89 -5.31 23.74
N VAL A 41 -4.86 -5.22 24.66
CA VAL A 41 -4.81 -4.34 25.82
C VAL A 41 -5.03 -5.12 27.09
N ASN A 42 -4.35 -4.76 28.18
CA ASN A 42 -4.44 -5.54 29.41
C ASN A 42 -5.86 -5.42 29.98
N GLN A 43 -6.45 -6.53 30.43
CA GLN A 43 -7.84 -6.57 30.92
C GLN A 43 -8.14 -5.60 32.07
N LYS A 44 -7.10 -5.16 32.81
CA LYS A 44 -7.25 -4.13 33.86
C LYS A 44 -7.75 -2.78 33.35
N PHE A 45 -7.63 -2.52 32.04
CA PHE A 45 -8.11 -1.30 31.40
C PHE A 45 -9.54 -1.45 30.87
N ALA A 46 -10.45 -1.97 31.69
CA ALA A 46 -11.85 -2.19 31.33
C ALA A 46 -12.55 -0.92 30.82
N TRP A 47 -12.16 0.25 31.33
CA TRP A 47 -12.69 1.54 30.88
C TRP A 47 -12.43 1.81 29.38
N PHE A 48 -11.26 1.39 28.88
CA PHE A 48 -10.84 1.56 27.50
C PHE A 48 -11.47 0.50 26.59
N ILE A 49 -11.56 -0.75 27.06
CA ILE A 49 -12.14 -1.86 26.29
C ILE A 49 -13.59 -1.55 25.87
N LYS A 50 -14.36 -0.88 26.73
CA LYS A 50 -15.73 -0.43 26.43
C LYS A 50 -15.83 0.64 25.32
N GLN A 51 -14.73 1.32 25.02
CA GLN A 51 -14.63 2.42 24.05
C GLN A 51 -13.85 2.01 22.79
N LEU A 52 -13.45 0.75 22.69
CA LEU A 52 -12.48 0.29 21.71
C LEU A 52 -13.05 0.20 20.30
N GLU A 53 -14.29 -0.27 20.15
CA GLU A 53 -14.90 -0.54 18.85
C GLU A 53 -14.97 0.72 17.98
N ASN A 54 -14.46 0.63 16.75
CA ASN A 54 -14.35 1.73 15.77
C ASN A 54 -13.54 2.95 16.25
N SER A 55 -12.76 2.81 17.32
CA SER A 55 -11.85 3.87 17.78
C SER A 55 -10.56 3.92 16.96
N GLU A 56 -9.97 5.11 16.88
CA GLU A 56 -8.66 5.34 16.29
C GLU A 56 -7.55 4.93 17.26
N ILE A 57 -6.65 4.06 16.82
CA ILE A 57 -5.57 3.53 17.63
C ILE A 57 -4.22 3.93 17.06
N PHE A 58 -3.40 4.50 17.92
CA PHE A 58 -2.00 4.83 17.67
C PHE A 58 -1.11 3.92 18.50
N ILE A 59 -0.24 3.13 17.87
CA ILE A 59 0.69 2.24 18.59
C ILE A 59 2.06 2.90 18.71
N TYR A 60 2.46 3.17 19.95
CA TYR A 60 3.80 3.59 20.32
C TYR A 60 4.63 2.36 20.77
N VAL A 61 5.71 2.09 20.06
CA VAL A 61 6.66 1.03 20.40
C VAL A 61 7.66 1.55 21.45
N THR A 62 7.81 0.81 22.54
CA THR A 62 8.76 1.16 23.60
C THR A 62 10.20 0.92 23.19
N LYS A 63 11.12 1.74 23.73
CA LYS A 63 12.57 1.56 23.56
C LYS A 63 13.00 0.15 23.95
N SER A 64 13.86 -0.45 23.14
CA SER A 64 14.57 -1.71 23.41
C SER A 64 15.98 -1.64 22.80
N GLU A 65 16.72 -2.74 22.82
CA GLU A 65 17.98 -2.87 22.08
C GLU A 65 17.80 -2.75 20.56
N ALA A 66 16.63 -3.13 20.03
CA ALA A 66 16.36 -3.13 18.61
C ALA A 66 15.85 -1.77 18.08
N THR A 67 15.26 -0.93 18.94
CA THR A 67 14.66 0.34 18.52
C THR A 67 14.77 1.42 19.60
N PRO A 68 15.02 2.69 19.23
CA PRO A 68 15.01 3.80 20.18
C PRO A 68 13.62 4.06 20.78
N GLY A 69 12.57 3.44 20.24
CA GLY A 69 11.18 3.66 20.62
C GLY A 69 10.57 4.86 19.91
N GLY A 70 9.29 4.76 19.58
CA GLY A 70 8.60 5.75 18.77
C GLY A 70 7.22 5.30 18.34
N LEU A 71 6.49 6.19 17.68
CA LEU A 71 5.19 5.88 17.11
C LEU A 71 5.35 5.07 15.81
N ALA A 72 4.61 3.97 15.70
CA ALA A 72 4.83 2.93 14.70
C ALA A 72 3.64 2.71 13.77
N ILE A 73 2.41 2.71 14.30
CA ILE A 73 1.19 2.37 13.53
C ILE A 73 0.04 3.30 13.92
N TYR A 74 -0.77 3.62 12.92
CA TYR A 74 -2.10 4.18 13.05
C TYR A 74 -3.12 3.23 12.41
N GLY A 75 -4.24 2.98 13.09
CA GLY A 75 -5.30 2.12 12.58
C GLY A 75 -6.64 2.35 13.26
N ILE A 76 -7.64 1.56 12.85
CA ILE A 76 -8.99 1.57 13.40
C ILE A 76 -9.25 0.23 14.08
N ALA A 77 -9.61 0.27 15.37
CA ALA A 77 -10.03 -0.93 16.09
C ALA A 77 -11.38 -1.40 15.57
N ARG A 78 -11.50 -2.71 15.34
CA ARG A 78 -12.69 -3.35 14.76
C ARG A 78 -13.40 -4.19 15.81
N GLU A 79 -13.15 -5.49 15.83
CA GLU A 79 -13.81 -6.43 16.74
C GLU A 79 -12.89 -6.86 17.89
N ILE A 80 -13.47 -7.06 19.08
CA ILE A 80 -12.81 -7.75 20.19
C ILE A 80 -12.83 -9.24 19.90
N LEU A 81 -11.71 -9.92 20.13
CA LEU A 81 -11.59 -11.35 19.91
C LEU A 81 -11.63 -12.11 21.24
N GLN A 82 -11.75 -13.43 21.13
CA GLN A 82 -11.43 -14.34 22.22
C GLN A 82 -10.23 -15.20 21.81
N LEU A 83 -9.20 -15.20 22.65
CA LEU A 83 -8.06 -16.08 22.47
C LEU A 83 -8.30 -17.35 23.30
N THR A 84 -8.16 -18.51 22.66
CA THR A 84 -8.18 -19.82 23.32
C THR A 84 -6.82 -20.15 23.96
N GLU A 85 -5.75 -19.52 23.48
CA GLU A 85 -4.37 -19.75 23.92
C GLU A 85 -3.55 -18.46 23.97
N LYS A 86 -2.33 -18.55 24.53
CA LYS A 86 -1.42 -17.41 24.60
C LYS A 86 -0.97 -17.01 23.19
N TYR A 87 -1.35 -15.80 22.77
CA TYR A 87 -1.00 -15.28 21.44
C TYR A 87 0.34 -14.54 21.41
N TRP A 88 0.57 -13.57 22.30
CA TRP A 88 1.80 -12.78 22.29
C TRP A 88 2.95 -13.45 23.06
N PRO A 89 4.21 -13.29 22.61
CA PRO A 89 5.37 -13.75 23.35
C PRO A 89 5.48 -13.12 24.75
N GLN A 90 5.20 -11.81 24.86
CA GLN A 90 5.36 -11.05 26.09
C GLN A 90 4.03 -10.58 26.68
N GLY A 91 3.95 -10.65 28.01
CA GLY A 91 2.79 -10.24 28.79
C GLY A 91 1.69 -11.29 28.85
N GLU A 92 0.69 -11.02 29.69
CA GLU A 92 -0.41 -11.92 29.99
C GLU A 92 -1.71 -11.13 30.22
N LYS A 93 -2.85 -11.83 30.22
CA LYS A 93 -4.18 -11.26 30.50
C LYS A 93 -4.54 -10.11 29.57
N TRP A 94 -4.28 -10.33 28.28
CA TRP A 94 -4.60 -9.40 27.20
C TRP A 94 -6.01 -9.67 26.68
N VAL A 95 -6.79 -8.61 26.51
CA VAL A 95 -8.01 -8.62 25.71
C VAL A 95 -7.61 -8.30 24.27
N PRO A 96 -7.71 -9.28 23.36
CA PRO A 96 -7.33 -9.13 21.96
C PRO A 96 -8.40 -8.35 21.18
N PHE A 97 -7.99 -7.68 20.12
CA PHE A 97 -8.89 -7.06 19.16
C PHE A 97 -8.23 -6.97 17.78
N LEU A 98 -9.05 -6.87 16.73
CA LEU A 98 -8.57 -6.61 15.39
C LEU A 98 -8.32 -5.13 15.19
N LEU A 99 -7.12 -4.81 14.70
CA LEU A 99 -6.73 -3.48 14.32
C LEU A 99 -6.52 -3.45 12.81
N GLU A 100 -7.35 -2.67 12.12
CA GLU A 100 -7.14 -2.36 10.72
C GLU A 100 -6.11 -1.23 10.60
N ILE A 101 -4.92 -1.57 10.10
CA ILE A 101 -3.83 -0.62 9.84
C ILE A 101 -4.23 0.32 8.71
N LYS A 102 -4.13 1.62 8.98
CA LYS A 102 -4.33 2.70 8.01
C LYS A 102 -3.02 3.35 7.59
N ALA A 103 -2.06 3.45 8.50
CA ALA A 103 -0.72 3.94 8.21
C ALA A 103 0.31 3.31 9.15
N ALA A 104 1.58 3.28 8.72
CA ALA A 104 2.69 2.80 9.53
C ALA A 104 3.95 3.62 9.23
N ALA A 105 4.87 3.66 10.19
CA ALA A 105 6.19 4.25 9.99
C ALA A 105 7.00 3.39 8.99
N PRO A 106 7.94 3.99 8.23
CA PRO A 106 8.69 3.25 7.21
C PRO A 106 9.48 2.07 7.82
N GLY A 107 9.49 0.94 7.11
CA GLY A 107 10.15 -0.29 7.52
C GLY A 107 9.28 -1.20 8.41
N VAL A 108 8.23 -0.67 9.05
CA VAL A 108 7.40 -1.46 9.98
C VAL A 108 6.65 -2.58 9.25
N LEU A 109 6.10 -2.29 8.06
CA LEU A 109 5.32 -3.27 7.29
C LEU A 109 6.19 -4.03 6.29
N GLU A 110 7.29 -3.41 5.85
CA GLU A 110 8.23 -3.96 4.88
C GLU A 110 9.12 -5.04 5.52
N HIS A 111 9.57 -4.79 6.75
CA HIS A 111 10.49 -5.65 7.50
C HIS A 111 9.92 -5.98 8.90
N PRO A 112 8.75 -6.64 9.00
CA PRO A 112 8.09 -6.90 10.27
C PRO A 112 8.91 -7.81 11.20
N GLU A 113 9.79 -8.64 10.64
CA GLU A 113 10.72 -9.51 11.36
C GLU A 113 11.97 -8.80 11.92
N ASP A 114 12.27 -7.59 11.46
CA ASP A 114 13.50 -6.87 11.86
C ASP A 114 13.20 -5.46 12.38
N PRO A 115 12.89 -5.32 13.68
CA PRO A 115 12.63 -4.02 14.29
C PRO A 115 13.79 -3.01 14.20
N LYS A 116 15.02 -3.45 13.86
CA LYS A 116 16.16 -2.54 13.66
C LYS A 116 16.02 -1.70 12.39
N GLN A 117 15.23 -2.17 11.42
CA GLN A 117 14.96 -1.46 10.17
C GLN A 117 13.79 -0.47 10.28
N TRP A 118 13.08 -0.45 11.41
CA TRP A 118 11.92 0.42 11.59
C TRP A 118 12.32 1.86 11.86
N LYS A 119 11.93 2.77 10.96
CA LYS A 119 12.14 4.22 11.07
C LYS A 119 10.99 4.87 11.84
N LEU A 120 10.86 4.53 13.11
CA LEU A 120 9.76 5.00 13.97
C LEU A 120 9.74 6.53 14.11
N ILE A 121 8.55 7.09 14.25
CA ILE A 121 8.37 8.52 14.53
C ILE A 121 8.87 8.80 15.95
N PRO A 122 9.91 9.62 16.15
CA PRO A 122 10.56 9.77 17.45
C PRO A 122 9.65 10.40 18.51
N LYS A 123 9.85 9.99 19.77
CA LYS A 123 9.16 10.56 20.94
C LYS A 123 9.22 12.10 21.00
N ALA A 124 10.37 12.68 20.63
CA ALA A 124 10.57 14.13 20.65
C ALA A 124 9.52 14.86 19.80
N LYS A 125 9.24 14.37 18.58
CA LYS A 125 8.20 14.91 17.70
C LYS A 125 6.81 14.88 18.33
N LEU A 126 6.50 13.85 19.12
CA LEU A 126 5.21 13.76 19.84
C LEU A 126 5.17 14.77 21.00
N GLN A 127 6.28 14.97 21.71
CA GLN A 127 6.38 15.92 22.82
C GLN A 127 6.27 17.38 22.35
N GLU A 128 6.89 17.73 21.21
CA GLU A 128 6.74 19.04 20.55
C GLU A 128 5.27 19.35 20.25
N LYS A 129 4.47 18.31 20.01
CA LYS A 129 3.03 18.39 19.74
C LYS A 129 2.18 18.28 21.02
N GLY A 130 2.79 18.41 22.20
CA GLY A 130 2.10 18.37 23.50
C GLY A 130 1.64 16.97 23.92
N ILE A 131 2.14 15.91 23.30
CA ILE A 131 1.75 14.52 23.61
C ILE A 131 2.84 13.87 24.47
N LYS A 132 2.61 13.85 25.78
CA LYS A 132 3.45 13.12 26.72
C LYS A 132 3.04 11.64 26.75
N ILE A 133 3.99 10.74 26.53
CA ILE A 133 3.76 9.29 26.56
C ILE A 133 3.62 8.80 28.00
N MET A 134 2.43 8.31 28.35
CA MET A 134 2.07 7.85 29.70
C MET A 134 2.11 6.32 29.83
N ARG A 135 1.82 5.79 31.03
CA ARG A 135 1.64 4.35 31.26
C ARG A 135 0.18 3.97 30.95
N GLY A 136 -0.03 2.87 30.22
CA GLY A 136 -1.37 2.39 29.84
C GLY A 136 -1.97 3.10 28.62
N PRO A 137 -3.22 2.77 28.25
CA PRO A 137 -3.96 3.45 27.19
C PRO A 137 -4.17 4.94 27.52
N GLN A 138 -3.92 5.80 26.55
CA GLN A 138 -4.05 7.24 26.68
C GLN A 138 -5.11 7.75 25.70
N LYS A 139 -6.19 8.34 26.22
CA LYS A 139 -7.17 9.04 25.37
C LYS A 139 -6.55 10.30 24.80
N LEU A 140 -6.71 10.50 23.50
CA LEU A 140 -6.21 11.65 22.75
C LEU A 140 -7.34 12.65 22.52
N LYS A 141 -7.00 13.94 22.57
CA LYS A 141 -7.92 14.98 22.07
C LYS A 141 -8.04 14.88 20.55
N PRO A 142 -9.17 15.31 19.94
CA PRO A 142 -9.35 15.28 18.49
C PRO A 142 -8.21 15.95 17.70
N GLU A 143 -7.70 17.07 18.22
CA GLU A 143 -6.59 17.82 17.61
C GLU A 143 -5.28 17.01 17.66
N GLN A 144 -5.02 16.33 18.78
CA GLN A 144 -3.86 15.46 18.93
C GLN A 144 -3.94 14.27 17.97
N ALA A 145 -5.11 13.64 17.86
CA ALA A 145 -5.33 12.54 16.93
C ALA A 145 -5.11 13.00 15.48
N LYS A 146 -5.68 14.15 15.10
CA LYS A 146 -5.48 14.74 13.77
C LYS A 146 -4.00 14.97 13.46
N MET A 147 -3.27 15.62 14.36
CA MET A 147 -1.84 15.85 14.18
C MET A 147 -1.05 14.55 14.07
N LEU A 148 -1.35 13.55 14.91
CA LEU A 148 -0.65 12.26 14.83
C LEU A 148 -0.90 11.55 13.50
N ARG A 149 -2.12 11.60 12.95
CA ARG A 149 -2.42 11.06 11.61
C ARG A 149 -1.55 11.71 10.54
N GLU A 150 -1.41 13.04 10.59
CA GLU A 150 -0.66 13.82 9.61
C GLU A 150 0.87 13.61 9.71
N ILE A 151 1.38 13.13 10.84
CA ILE A 151 2.82 12.84 11.03
C ILE A 151 3.21 11.49 10.44
N PHE A 152 2.28 10.53 10.34
CA PHE A 152 2.58 9.34 9.56
C PHE A 152 2.92 9.77 8.13
N PRO A 153 3.94 9.16 7.51
CA PRO A 153 4.02 9.24 6.06
C PRO A 153 2.64 8.77 5.59
N GLN A 154 1.91 9.68 4.94
CA GLN A 154 0.65 9.28 4.33
C GLN A 154 1.02 8.07 3.49
N ARG A 155 0.32 6.95 3.69
CA ARG A 155 0.22 5.98 2.61
C ARG A 155 -0.54 6.73 1.52
N THR A 156 0.15 7.62 0.80
CA THR A 156 -0.30 8.09 -0.48
C THR A 156 -0.28 6.82 -1.31
N ARG A 157 -1.43 6.13 -1.36
CA ARG A 157 -1.80 5.41 -2.57
C ARG A 157 -1.46 6.38 -3.68
N ALA A 158 -0.51 5.98 -4.52
CA ALA A 158 -0.01 6.82 -5.59
C ALA A 158 -1.22 7.46 -6.29
N GLY A 159 -1.20 8.78 -6.42
CA GLY A 159 -2.19 9.46 -7.22
C GLY A 159 -2.13 8.93 -8.65
N HIS A 160 -3.23 9.07 -9.37
CA HIS A 160 -3.30 8.73 -10.80
C HIS A 160 -2.13 9.37 -11.58
N GLU A 161 -1.89 10.65 -11.33
CA GLU A 161 -0.79 11.41 -11.94
C GLU A 161 0.60 10.97 -11.50
N ASP A 162 0.77 10.54 -10.25
CA ASP A 162 2.05 10.01 -9.77
C ASP A 162 2.42 8.74 -10.55
N VAL A 163 1.47 7.82 -10.70
CA VAL A 163 1.68 6.56 -11.44
C VAL A 163 1.94 6.82 -12.92
N LYS A 164 1.23 7.77 -13.55
CA LYS A 164 1.53 8.20 -14.93
C LYS A 164 2.98 8.70 -15.05
N GLY A 165 3.41 9.53 -14.10
CA GLY A 165 4.78 10.02 -14.02
C GLY A 165 5.80 8.89 -13.89
N TRP A 166 5.54 7.89 -13.06
CA TRP A 166 6.42 6.74 -12.87
C TRP A 166 6.49 5.87 -14.12
N LEU A 167 5.37 5.59 -14.77
CA LEU A 167 5.34 4.87 -16.04
C LEU A 167 6.12 5.60 -17.12
N ARG A 168 6.02 6.94 -17.17
CA ARG A 168 6.85 7.74 -18.08
C ARG A 168 8.34 7.57 -17.81
N GLU A 169 8.75 7.77 -16.56
CA GLU A 169 10.16 7.66 -16.18
C GLU A 169 10.71 6.25 -16.47
N VAL A 170 9.95 5.20 -16.13
CA VAL A 170 10.31 3.81 -16.44
C VAL A 170 10.46 3.61 -17.95
N GLY A 171 9.50 4.06 -18.75
CA GLY A 171 9.54 3.91 -20.20
C GLY A 171 10.73 4.63 -20.84
N GLU A 172 10.97 5.88 -20.45
CA GLU A 172 12.09 6.69 -20.94
C GLU A 172 13.44 6.08 -20.54
N LEU A 173 13.60 5.57 -19.31
CA LEU A 173 14.82 4.88 -18.88
C LEU A 173 15.08 3.59 -19.66
N LEU A 174 14.02 2.89 -20.08
CA LEU A 174 14.13 1.69 -20.90
C LEU A 174 14.29 1.99 -22.41
N GLY A 175 14.40 3.26 -22.79
CA GLY A 175 14.60 3.71 -24.17
C GLY A 175 13.32 3.84 -25.00
N TYR A 176 12.13 3.77 -24.40
CA TYR A 176 10.88 3.99 -25.11
C TYR A 176 10.58 5.47 -25.29
N HIS A 177 9.89 5.80 -26.39
CA HIS A 177 9.22 7.09 -26.53
C HIS A 177 7.85 7.02 -25.84
N VAL A 178 7.66 7.81 -24.78
CA VAL A 178 6.46 7.77 -23.94
C VAL A 178 5.57 8.98 -24.19
N VAL A 179 4.28 8.74 -24.39
CA VAL A 179 3.24 9.77 -24.49
C VAL A 179 2.24 9.56 -23.35
N ILE A 180 2.03 10.61 -22.55
CA ILE A 180 0.98 10.66 -21.52
C ILE A 180 -0.29 11.22 -22.17
N GLU A 181 -1.45 10.68 -21.80
CA GLU A 181 -2.76 11.10 -22.33
C GLU A 181 -2.85 11.02 -23.86
N TYR A 182 -2.40 9.89 -24.40
CA TYR A 182 -2.43 9.66 -25.85
C TYR A 182 -3.86 9.49 -26.35
N GLU A 183 -4.26 10.33 -27.32
CA GLU A 183 -5.58 10.28 -27.94
C GLU A 183 -5.55 9.53 -29.28
N SER A 184 -6.54 8.67 -29.49
CA SER A 184 -6.76 7.94 -30.72
C SER A 184 -8.24 7.65 -30.90
N GLU A 185 -8.84 8.14 -32.00
CA GLU A 185 -10.23 7.84 -32.38
C GLU A 185 -11.26 8.10 -31.26
N GLY A 186 -11.06 9.18 -30.50
CA GLY A 186 -11.95 9.56 -29.40
C GLY A 186 -11.72 8.78 -28.10
N TYR A 187 -10.78 7.84 -28.07
CA TYR A 187 -10.29 7.22 -26.83
C TYR A 187 -9.01 7.92 -26.36
N ARG A 188 -8.92 8.17 -25.05
CA ARG A 188 -7.73 8.72 -24.41
C ARG A 188 -7.12 7.67 -23.48
N PHE A 189 -5.87 7.34 -23.74
CA PHE A 189 -5.08 6.38 -22.98
C PHE A 189 -4.17 7.09 -21.99
N ASP A 190 -4.08 6.60 -20.77
CA ASP A 190 -3.30 7.31 -19.73
C ASP A 190 -1.81 7.40 -20.09
N VAL A 191 -1.20 6.30 -20.53
CA VAL A 191 0.19 6.26 -21.00
C VAL A 191 0.33 5.27 -22.15
N ALA A 192 1.06 5.64 -23.20
CA ALA A 192 1.41 4.76 -24.31
C ALA A 192 2.91 4.87 -24.64
N TRP A 193 3.55 3.74 -24.95
CA TRP A 193 4.98 3.64 -25.23
C TRP A 193 5.22 3.17 -26.66
N TRP A 194 6.15 3.81 -27.37
CA TRP A 194 6.67 3.39 -28.67
C TRP A 194 8.14 3.03 -28.57
N GLY A 195 8.60 2.16 -29.49
CA GLY A 195 10.01 1.78 -29.56
C GLY A 195 10.94 2.98 -29.79
N SER A 196 10.47 3.99 -30.53
CA SER A 196 11.21 5.24 -30.79
C SER A 196 10.26 6.38 -31.13
N GLU A 197 10.77 7.62 -31.11
CA GLU A 197 10.02 8.79 -31.58
C GLU A 197 9.67 8.68 -33.08
N ARG A 198 10.56 8.05 -33.87
CA ARG A 198 10.31 7.80 -35.30
C ARG A 198 9.13 6.86 -35.50
N ASP A 199 9.00 5.82 -34.68
CA ASP A 199 7.87 4.89 -34.76
C ASP A 199 6.55 5.60 -34.44
N PHE A 200 6.54 6.47 -33.42
CA PHE A 200 5.39 7.28 -33.07
C PHE A 200 4.98 8.22 -34.22
N LYS A 201 5.92 9.04 -34.72
CA LYS A 201 5.68 9.98 -35.83
C LYS A 201 5.32 9.29 -37.14
N GLY A 202 5.87 8.09 -37.37
CA GLY A 202 5.59 7.26 -38.52
C GLY A 202 4.25 6.51 -38.45
N GLY A 203 3.46 6.71 -37.40
CA GLY A 203 2.14 6.07 -37.24
C GLY A 203 2.21 4.57 -36.96
N LYS A 204 3.35 4.05 -36.47
CA LYS A 204 3.42 2.65 -36.04
C LYS A 204 2.61 2.45 -34.76
N ARG A 205 2.21 1.20 -34.51
CA ARG A 205 1.51 0.83 -33.28
C ARG A 205 2.41 0.99 -32.04
N PRO A 206 1.84 1.35 -30.87
CA PRO A 206 2.58 1.37 -29.62
C PRO A 206 3.09 -0.03 -29.25
N ALA A 207 4.20 -0.08 -28.51
CA ALA A 207 4.70 -1.29 -27.88
C ALA A 207 3.86 -1.67 -26.64
N ALA A 208 3.38 -0.67 -25.89
CA ALA A 208 2.54 -0.87 -24.72
C ALA A 208 1.57 0.30 -24.50
N VAL A 209 0.45 0.00 -23.85
CA VAL A 209 -0.59 0.94 -23.44
C VAL A 209 -0.97 0.61 -22.00
N PHE A 210 -1.12 1.64 -21.18
CA PHE A 210 -1.41 1.55 -19.76
C PHE A 210 -2.66 2.38 -19.44
N GLU A 211 -3.57 1.77 -18.67
CA GLU A 211 -4.64 2.49 -17.96
C GLU A 211 -4.36 2.44 -16.46
N VAL A 212 -4.39 3.60 -15.80
CA VAL A 212 -4.18 3.74 -14.37
C VAL A 212 -5.55 3.90 -13.71
N GLN A 213 -5.98 2.85 -13.03
CA GLN A 213 -7.28 2.80 -12.38
C GLN A 213 -7.17 3.20 -10.90
N ARG A 214 -7.74 4.36 -10.60
CA ARG A 214 -8.04 4.82 -9.24
C ARG A 214 -9.55 4.92 -9.09
N SER A 215 -10.12 4.31 -8.05
CA SER A 215 -11.48 4.54 -7.52
C SER A 215 -12.46 5.15 -8.55
N GLY A 216 -13.06 4.30 -9.39
CA GLY A 216 -13.87 4.70 -10.54
C GLY A 216 -14.35 3.50 -11.35
N SER A 217 -14.87 3.72 -12.56
CA SER A 217 -15.40 2.65 -13.41
C SER A 217 -14.28 1.84 -14.07
N LEU A 218 -13.95 0.69 -13.48
CA LEU A 218 -13.06 -0.31 -14.08
C LEU A 218 -13.49 -0.69 -15.51
N VAL A 219 -14.79 -0.59 -15.80
CA VAL A 219 -15.37 -0.85 -17.13
C VAL A 219 -14.81 0.12 -18.17
N GLU A 220 -14.58 1.39 -17.84
CA GLU A 220 -14.06 2.38 -18.79
C GLU A 220 -12.60 2.10 -19.17
N ALA A 221 -11.76 1.81 -18.17
CA ALA A 221 -10.38 1.40 -18.40
C ALA A 221 -10.30 0.12 -19.25
N LEU A 222 -11.14 -0.88 -18.94
CA LEU A 222 -11.22 -2.09 -19.76
C LEU A 222 -11.74 -1.83 -21.18
N ALA A 223 -12.69 -0.91 -21.36
CA ALA A 223 -13.16 -0.52 -22.69
C ALA A 223 -12.06 0.14 -23.53
N ARG A 224 -11.24 1.01 -22.93
CA ARG A 224 -10.07 1.60 -23.59
C ARG A 224 -9.06 0.52 -23.97
N LEU A 225 -8.70 -0.36 -23.04
CA LEU A 225 -7.78 -1.48 -23.33
C LEU A 225 -8.31 -2.43 -24.40
N LYS A 226 -9.63 -2.66 -24.44
CA LYS A 226 -10.28 -3.40 -25.52
C LYS A 226 -10.10 -2.69 -26.86
N HIS A 227 -10.36 -1.39 -26.92
CA HIS A 227 -10.13 -0.61 -28.13
C HIS A 227 -8.66 -0.68 -28.60
N ALA A 228 -7.69 -0.60 -27.69
CA ALA A 228 -6.28 -0.80 -28.01
C ALA A 228 -5.98 -2.20 -28.56
N LEU A 229 -6.60 -3.24 -28.00
CA LEU A 229 -6.48 -4.62 -28.52
C LEU A 229 -7.06 -4.71 -29.95
N ASP A 230 -8.28 -4.20 -30.16
CA ASP A 230 -8.97 -4.27 -31.45
C ASP A 230 -8.19 -3.51 -32.53
N LYS A 231 -7.63 -2.35 -32.19
CA LYS A 231 -6.92 -1.47 -33.12
C LYS A 231 -5.50 -1.94 -33.45
N TRP A 232 -4.72 -2.31 -32.43
CA TRP A 232 -3.29 -2.56 -32.61
C TRP A 232 -2.89 -4.02 -32.41
N ASN A 233 -3.74 -4.83 -31.78
CA ASN A 233 -3.51 -6.22 -31.43
C ASN A 233 -2.16 -6.46 -30.74
N ILE A 234 -1.82 -5.61 -29.78
CA ILE A 234 -0.54 -5.65 -29.06
C ILE A 234 -0.65 -6.48 -27.79
N ASN A 235 0.48 -7.07 -27.37
CA ASN A 235 0.58 -7.81 -26.11
C ASN A 235 0.83 -6.91 -24.89
N GLY A 236 1.21 -5.65 -25.12
CA GLY A 236 1.56 -4.68 -24.08
C GLY A 236 0.35 -3.97 -23.49
N LEU A 237 -0.69 -4.70 -23.06
CA LEU A 237 -1.87 -4.10 -22.44
C LEU A 237 -1.75 -4.21 -20.92
N TYR A 238 -1.76 -3.07 -20.22
CA TYR A 238 -1.57 -3.00 -18.78
C TYR A 238 -2.70 -2.24 -18.10
N LEU A 239 -3.21 -2.82 -17.00
CA LEU A 239 -4.11 -2.14 -16.08
C LEU A 239 -3.37 -1.98 -14.75
N VAL A 240 -3.14 -0.75 -14.32
CA VAL A 240 -2.45 -0.43 -13.07
C VAL A 240 -3.46 0.00 -12.02
N VAL A 241 -3.68 -0.82 -10.99
CA VAL A 241 -4.60 -0.53 -9.89
C VAL A 241 -3.86 0.25 -8.81
N THR A 242 -4.36 1.43 -8.44
CA THR A 242 -3.72 2.29 -7.43
C THR A 242 -4.22 2.03 -6.01
N ASP A 243 -5.41 1.43 -5.88
CA ASP A 243 -6.10 1.24 -4.61
C ASP A 243 -5.80 -0.10 -3.92
N GLU A 244 -5.05 -0.98 -4.57
CA GLU A 244 -4.65 -2.28 -4.06
C GLU A 244 -3.14 -2.44 -4.25
N GLU A 245 -2.45 -2.90 -3.20
CA GLU A 245 -1.01 -3.14 -3.22
C GLU A 245 -0.70 -4.60 -3.55
N ASP A 246 -1.65 -5.51 -3.31
CA ASP A 246 -1.57 -6.93 -3.63
C ASP A 246 -2.06 -7.21 -5.07
N VAL A 247 -1.14 -7.71 -5.91
CA VAL A 247 -1.41 -8.02 -7.31
C VAL A 247 -2.51 -9.09 -7.47
N ASP A 248 -2.58 -10.07 -6.58
CA ASP A 248 -3.58 -11.15 -6.71
C ASP A 248 -4.97 -10.67 -6.31
N LYS A 249 -5.08 -9.75 -5.37
CA LYS A 249 -6.35 -9.07 -5.08
C LYS A 249 -6.76 -8.14 -6.20
N ALA A 250 -5.82 -7.37 -6.75
CA ALA A 250 -6.07 -6.54 -7.92
C ALA A 250 -6.59 -7.39 -9.09
N ARG A 251 -6.02 -8.58 -9.31
CA ARG A 251 -6.52 -9.55 -10.30
C ARG A 251 -7.93 -10.02 -9.99
N ARG A 252 -8.22 -10.43 -8.75
CA ARG A 252 -9.57 -10.88 -8.34
C ARG A 252 -10.64 -9.80 -8.54
N LEU A 253 -10.29 -8.53 -8.41
CA LEU A 253 -11.20 -7.41 -8.71
C LEU A 253 -11.51 -7.31 -10.22
N VAL A 254 -10.54 -7.64 -11.07
CA VAL A 254 -10.63 -7.48 -12.52
C VAL A 254 -11.19 -8.73 -13.22
N GLU A 255 -10.91 -9.91 -12.68
CA GLU A 255 -11.29 -11.21 -13.23
C GLU A 255 -12.78 -11.36 -13.58
N PRO A 256 -13.75 -10.93 -12.75
CA PRO A 256 -15.17 -11.05 -13.10
C PRO A 256 -15.54 -10.31 -14.39
N HIS A 257 -14.95 -9.13 -14.61
CA HIS A 257 -15.19 -8.34 -15.82
C HIS A 257 -14.55 -8.98 -17.06
N LEU A 258 -13.36 -9.56 -16.88
CA LEU A 258 -12.69 -10.34 -17.92
C LEU A 258 -13.44 -11.63 -18.22
N LYS A 259 -14.14 -12.28 -17.28
CA LYS A 259 -14.94 -13.47 -17.59
C LYS A 259 -16.26 -13.14 -18.30
N GLY A 260 -16.74 -11.90 -18.17
CA GLY A 260 -17.96 -11.41 -18.81
C GLY A 260 -17.68 -10.64 -20.10
N SER A 261 -18.11 -9.37 -20.12
CA SER A 261 -18.12 -8.52 -21.32
C SER A 261 -16.74 -8.26 -21.93
N PHE A 262 -15.66 -8.50 -21.20
CA PHE A 262 -14.28 -8.26 -21.65
C PHE A 262 -13.46 -9.56 -21.79
N HIS A 263 -14.08 -10.69 -22.11
CA HIS A 263 -13.38 -11.98 -22.27
C HIS A 263 -12.28 -12.02 -23.31
N GLU A 264 -12.34 -11.18 -24.35
CA GLU A 264 -11.25 -11.05 -25.32
C GLU A 264 -9.95 -10.47 -24.71
N LEU A 265 -10.06 -9.73 -23.59
CA LEU A 265 -8.92 -9.23 -22.84
C LEU A 265 -8.31 -10.27 -21.90
N MET A 266 -8.98 -11.40 -21.69
CA MET A 266 -8.53 -12.45 -20.77
C MET A 266 -7.19 -13.04 -21.24
N GLY A 267 -6.22 -13.08 -20.33
CA GLY A 267 -4.86 -13.52 -20.64
C GLY A 267 -4.03 -12.54 -21.50
N ARG A 268 -4.63 -11.45 -21.99
CA ARG A 268 -3.96 -10.40 -22.78
C ARG A 268 -3.60 -9.20 -21.91
N VAL A 269 -4.48 -8.81 -20.99
CA VAL A 269 -4.23 -7.69 -20.07
C VAL A 269 -3.42 -8.13 -18.87
N ARG A 270 -2.35 -7.37 -18.58
CA ARG A 270 -1.48 -7.55 -17.42
C ARG A 270 -1.90 -6.59 -16.32
N VAL A 271 -2.50 -7.14 -15.26
CA VAL A 271 -2.82 -6.37 -14.05
C VAL A 271 -1.55 -6.13 -13.22
N ARG A 272 -1.34 -4.89 -12.80
CA ARG A 272 -0.23 -4.42 -11.95
C ARG A 272 -0.78 -3.52 -10.84
N THR A 273 -0.01 -3.34 -9.78
CA THR A 273 -0.34 -2.39 -8.71
C THR A 273 0.56 -1.17 -8.82
N ALA A 274 0.09 -0.01 -8.35
CA ALA A 274 0.92 1.19 -8.30
C ALA A 274 2.24 0.97 -7.54
N LYS A 275 2.17 0.20 -6.45
CA LYS A 275 3.35 -0.20 -5.66
C LYS A 275 4.38 -0.95 -6.50
N MET A 276 3.96 -1.89 -7.34
CA MET A 276 4.88 -2.62 -8.21
C MET A 276 5.54 -1.69 -9.24
N ILE A 277 4.80 -0.72 -9.77
CA ILE A 277 5.36 0.29 -10.69
C ILE A 277 6.37 1.18 -9.97
N GLU A 278 6.08 1.57 -8.73
CA GLU A 278 6.98 2.33 -7.88
C GLU A 278 8.29 1.58 -7.62
N GLU A 279 8.22 0.30 -7.23
CA GLU A 279 9.38 -0.54 -6.97
C GLU A 279 10.25 -0.70 -8.22
N VAL A 280 9.63 -0.87 -9.40
CA VAL A 280 10.35 -0.95 -10.68
C VAL A 280 11.02 0.38 -11.01
N ARG A 281 10.31 1.51 -10.85
CA ARG A 281 10.88 2.86 -11.03
C ARG A 281 12.11 3.03 -10.14
N ASP A 282 11.98 2.76 -8.85
CA ASP A 282 13.07 2.97 -7.89
C ASP A 282 14.28 2.09 -8.17
N ALA A 283 14.06 0.85 -8.61
CA ALA A 283 15.13 -0.03 -9.04
C ALA A 283 15.84 0.52 -10.29
N LEU A 284 15.11 0.98 -11.31
CA LEU A 284 15.71 1.53 -12.53
C LEU A 284 16.41 2.86 -12.28
N VAL A 285 15.85 3.74 -11.45
CA VAL A 285 16.48 5.01 -11.08
C VAL A 285 17.78 4.78 -10.33
N ARG A 286 17.84 3.77 -9.47
CA ARG A 286 19.06 3.42 -8.73
C ARG A 286 20.23 3.05 -9.66
N TYR A 287 19.95 2.41 -10.78
CA TYR A 287 20.93 1.97 -11.78
C TYR A 287 20.78 2.76 -13.09
N ARG A 288 20.40 4.04 -13.00
CA ARG A 288 19.99 4.85 -14.15
C ARG A 288 21.06 4.91 -15.23
N ASP A 289 22.31 5.08 -14.85
CA ASP A 289 23.40 5.28 -15.80
C ASP A 289 23.72 3.98 -16.55
N GLU A 290 23.78 2.86 -15.82
CA GLU A 290 23.98 1.52 -16.40
C GLU A 290 22.79 1.11 -17.28
N VAL A 291 21.56 1.35 -16.83
CA VAL A 291 20.35 1.06 -17.61
C VAL A 291 20.33 1.87 -18.89
N ARG A 292 20.70 3.15 -18.84
CA ARG A 292 20.77 4.00 -20.04
C ARG A 292 21.81 3.50 -21.01
N GLU A 293 23.02 3.22 -20.54
CA GLU A 293 24.08 2.64 -21.37
C GLU A 293 23.59 1.37 -22.07
N LEU A 294 23.03 0.41 -21.33
CA LEU A 294 22.53 -0.85 -21.88
C LEU A 294 21.31 -0.66 -22.81
N SER A 295 20.47 0.35 -22.57
CA SER A 295 19.29 0.62 -23.41
C SER A 295 19.66 1.16 -24.79
N THR A 296 20.82 1.83 -24.91
CA THR A 296 21.31 2.37 -26.19
C THR A 296 21.92 1.30 -27.09
N LEU A 297 22.16 0.08 -26.60
CA LEU A 297 22.67 -1.04 -27.40
C LEU A 297 21.62 -1.68 -28.32
N ARG A 298 20.37 -1.15 -28.32
CA ARG A 298 19.26 -1.65 -29.13
C ARG A 298 19.19 -1.03 -30.53
N ASP A 299 19.98 -0.01 -30.80
CA ASP A 299 20.17 0.60 -32.13
C ASP A 299 21.33 -0.09 -32.87
#